data_AF-A0A318TEL4-F1
#
_entry.id   AF-A0A318TEL4-F1
#
_cell.length_a   1.000
_cell.length_b   1.000
_cell.length_c   1.000
_cell.angle_alpha   90.00
_cell.angle_beta   90.00
_cell.angle_gamma   90.00
#
_symmetry.space_group_name_H-M   'P 1'
#
loop_
_entity.id
_entity.type
_entity.pdbx_description
1 polymer ?
#
loop_
_entity_poly.entity_id
_entity_poly.type
_entity_poly.pdbx_seq_one_letter_code
_entity_poly.pdbx_strand_id
1 'polypeptide(L)'
;MILKSCRFCGQDHAANIDNRRVTNEALTNPTDYCQLNAPRSKSEFILMKNCVVACLFLLPLAGAASPAAASDTDERFFRNVEGQWTGPGEIVAGKYKGTKFTCTLAGSTPENDIGMTLDGTCRVGVFSQPMKATVTRKGSTYSGAFNDGAAGKGLDVTSGTVSRDRVVFGLNRKQLNGAMLARIADENTMNVTVSVRVEKELVPVIGMSLKRVDAAAVSSIAKN
;
A
#
# COMPACT_ATOMS: atom_id res chain seq x y z
N MET A 1 -42.53 -43.86 19.27
CA MET A 1 -43.02 -42.92 18.23
C MET A 1 -41.82 -42.45 17.42
N ILE A 2 -41.71 -43.00 16.21
CA ILE A 2 -41.11 -42.50 14.96
C ILE A 2 -39.85 -41.62 15.03
N LEU A 3 -38.76 -42.18 14.47
CA LEU A 3 -37.55 -41.47 14.02
C LEU A 3 -37.85 -40.35 13.01
N LYS A 4 -37.10 -39.24 13.10
CA LYS A 4 -36.53 -38.60 11.90
C LYS A 4 -35.33 -37.73 12.24
N SER A 5 -34.20 -38.09 11.64
CA SER A 5 -32.96 -37.32 11.54
C SER A 5 -33.18 -35.95 10.89
N CYS A 6 -32.44 -34.95 11.36
CA CYS A 6 -31.77 -33.98 10.49
C CYS A 6 -30.32 -33.82 10.96
N ARG A 7 -29.41 -33.95 10.00
CA ARG A 7 -27.95 -33.88 10.08
C ARG A 7 -27.53 -32.76 9.11
N PHE A 8 -26.42 -32.06 9.40
CA PHE A 8 -25.82 -30.90 8.69
C PHE A 8 -26.51 -29.55 8.96
N CYS A 9 -25.89 -28.47 9.43
CA CYS A 9 -24.49 -27.97 9.49
C CYS A 9 -24.40 -27.13 10.80
N GLY A 10 -23.39 -27.12 11.67
CA GLY A 10 -21.96 -27.36 11.50
C GLY A 10 -21.16 -26.07 11.74
N GLN A 11 -21.18 -25.48 12.95
CA GLN A 11 -19.98 -25.00 13.66
C GLN A 11 -20.27 -24.32 15.00
N ASP A 12 -19.45 -24.73 15.97
CA ASP A 12 -19.49 -24.44 17.39
C ASP A 12 -18.97 -23.04 17.73
N HIS A 13 -19.73 -22.30 18.54
CA HIS A 13 -19.16 -21.30 19.44
C HIS A 13 -19.71 -21.56 20.84
N ALA A 14 -18.85 -22.10 21.70
CA ALA A 14 -19.06 -22.15 23.13
C ALA A 14 -18.99 -20.73 23.70
N ALA A 15 -20.12 -20.19 24.17
CA ALA A 15 -20.16 -18.99 25.01
C ALA A 15 -20.55 -19.43 26.43
N ASN A 16 -19.61 -19.23 27.36
CA ASN A 16 -19.77 -19.47 28.80
C ASN A 16 -20.65 -18.37 29.41
N ILE A 17 -21.57 -18.78 30.27
CA ILE A 17 -22.56 -17.95 30.97
C ILE A 17 -21.91 -17.41 32.25
N ASP A 18 -21.93 -16.09 32.45
CA ASP A 18 -22.06 -15.53 33.80
C ASP A 18 -22.97 -14.30 33.79
N ASN A 19 -23.71 -14.18 34.88
CA ASN A 19 -25.07 -13.76 35.02
C ASN A 19 -25.11 -12.55 35.98
N ARG A 20 -25.46 -11.36 35.48
CA ARG A 20 -25.94 -10.28 36.36
C ARG A 20 -26.99 -9.39 35.67
N ARG A 21 -28.25 -9.63 36.11
CA ARG A 21 -29.41 -8.75 36.33
C ARG A 21 -29.82 -7.78 35.19
N VAL A 22 -30.98 -7.97 34.53
CA VAL A 22 -32.38 -7.68 35.00
C VAL A 22 -32.56 -6.15 35.08
N THR A 23 -33.39 -5.43 34.31
CA THR A 23 -34.73 -5.74 33.74
C THR A 23 -35.21 -4.67 32.75
N ASN A 24 -36.12 -5.11 31.84
CA ASN A 24 -37.27 -4.45 31.19
C ASN A 24 -36.98 -3.21 30.28
N GLU A 25 -37.53 -3.08 29.07
CA GLU A 25 -38.95 -3.12 28.69
C GLU A 25 -39.18 -3.50 27.20
N ALA A 26 -40.32 -4.19 26.96
CA ALA A 26 -41.17 -4.32 25.73
C ALA A 26 -40.49 -4.68 24.38
N LEU A 27 -40.64 -5.85 23.74
CA LEU A 27 -41.81 -6.68 23.36
C LEU A 27 -42.96 -5.95 22.64
N THR A 28 -42.95 -5.94 21.29
CA THR A 28 -44.12 -6.28 20.44
C THR A 28 -43.68 -6.71 19.01
N ASN A 29 -43.69 -8.03 18.82
CA ASN A 29 -44.01 -8.87 17.66
C ASN A 29 -43.63 -8.49 16.19
N PRO A 30 -43.00 -9.42 15.44
CA PRO A 30 -42.76 -9.35 14.00
C PRO A 30 -43.75 -10.22 13.21
N THR A 31 -44.50 -9.61 12.31
CA THR A 31 -45.12 -10.24 11.12
C THR A 31 -45.84 -9.11 10.41
N ASP A 32 -45.38 -8.72 9.22
CA ASP A 32 -46.30 -8.59 8.08
C ASP A 32 -45.63 -8.24 6.74
N TYR A 33 -45.98 -9.10 5.79
CA TYR A 33 -46.13 -8.89 4.35
C TYR A 33 -44.91 -8.55 3.46
N CYS A 34 -44.38 -9.65 2.91
CA CYS A 34 -44.03 -9.75 1.49
C CYS A 34 -45.15 -9.19 0.58
N GLN A 35 -44.85 -8.10 -0.12
CA GLN A 35 -45.47 -7.72 -1.39
C GLN A 35 -44.34 -7.15 -2.28
N LEU A 36 -43.91 -7.93 -3.29
CA LEU A 36 -44.30 -7.73 -4.69
C LEU A 36 -43.88 -6.36 -5.24
N ASN A 37 -42.67 -6.28 -5.82
CA ASN A 37 -42.32 -5.23 -6.77
C ASN A 37 -41.78 -5.86 -8.05
N ALA A 38 -42.69 -6.01 -9.03
CA ALA A 38 -42.37 -6.30 -10.42
C ALA A 38 -42.00 -4.99 -11.18
N PRO A 39 -41.16 -5.06 -12.22
CA PRO A 39 -40.67 -3.89 -12.95
C PRO A 39 -41.73 -3.34 -13.92
N ARG A 40 -41.97 -2.02 -13.89
CA ARG A 40 -42.84 -1.35 -14.85
C ARG A 40 -42.02 -0.45 -15.78
N SER A 41 -41.76 -1.00 -16.97
CA SER A 41 -41.49 -0.28 -18.21
C SER A 41 -42.52 0.84 -18.44
N LYS A 42 -42.04 2.05 -18.74
CA LYS A 42 -42.79 3.03 -19.55
C LYS A 42 -41.82 3.84 -20.42
N SER A 43 -41.78 3.41 -21.67
CA SER A 43 -41.50 4.20 -22.87
C SER A 43 -42.50 5.35 -23.00
N GLU A 44 -42.00 6.58 -23.15
CA GLU A 44 -42.77 7.72 -23.62
C GLU A 44 -42.34 8.10 -25.04
N PHE A 45 -43.33 8.12 -25.93
CA PHE A 45 -43.31 8.54 -27.32
C PHE A 45 -44.37 9.65 -27.43
N ILE A 46 -44.06 10.80 -28.04
CA ILE A 46 -44.90 11.77 -28.79
C ILE A 46 -43.90 12.84 -29.26
N LEU A 47 -43.37 12.83 -30.49
CA LEU A 47 -43.92 13.19 -31.82
C LEU A 47 -44.25 14.67 -32.01
N MET A 48 -43.67 15.26 -33.09
CA MET A 48 -44.16 16.30 -34.01
C MET A 48 -43.11 17.42 -34.22
N LYS A 49 -42.75 17.96 -35.40
CA LYS A 49 -42.81 17.60 -36.82
C LYS A 49 -42.01 18.69 -37.57
N ASN A 50 -41.23 18.29 -38.57
CA ASN A 50 -40.64 19.07 -39.68
C ASN A 50 -39.61 20.19 -39.41
N CYS A 51 -38.36 19.92 -39.77
CA CYS A 51 -37.67 20.76 -40.76
C CYS A 51 -36.78 19.85 -41.63
N VAL A 52 -37.16 19.71 -42.90
CA VAL A 52 -36.32 19.16 -43.98
C VAL A 52 -35.19 20.15 -44.24
N VAL A 53 -33.96 19.69 -44.44
CA VAL A 53 -33.05 20.06 -45.54
C VAL A 53 -31.71 19.32 -45.34
N ALA A 54 -31.23 18.75 -46.45
CA ALA A 54 -30.06 17.90 -46.61
C ALA A 54 -28.72 18.58 -46.27
N CYS A 55 -27.76 17.83 -45.73
CA CYS A 55 -26.33 18.08 -45.91
C CYS A 55 -25.49 16.82 -45.61
N LEU A 56 -24.74 16.38 -46.63
CA LEU A 56 -23.41 15.75 -46.58
C LEU A 56 -23.16 14.66 -45.53
N PHE A 57 -23.08 13.41 -46.01
CA PHE A 57 -22.43 12.32 -45.30
C PHE A 57 -20.95 12.68 -45.03
N LEU A 58 -20.66 13.12 -43.81
CA LEU A 58 -19.31 13.24 -43.27
C LEU A 58 -18.77 11.83 -42.99
N LEU A 59 -17.68 11.47 -43.67
CA LEU A 59 -16.84 10.32 -43.31
C LEU A 59 -16.38 10.50 -41.85
N PRO A 60 -16.65 9.55 -40.94
CA PRO A 60 -15.99 9.56 -39.64
C PRO A 60 -14.53 9.20 -39.88
N LEU A 61 -13.62 10.19 -39.74
CA LEU A 61 -12.23 9.89 -39.45
C LEU A 61 -12.23 9.13 -38.12
N ALA A 62 -12.11 7.81 -38.20
CA ALA A 62 -11.76 6.97 -37.07
C ALA A 62 -10.34 7.36 -36.65
N GLY A 63 -10.23 8.40 -35.84
CA GLY A 63 -9.01 8.70 -35.10
C GLY A 63 -8.71 7.50 -34.23
N ALA A 64 -7.71 6.71 -34.63
CA ALA A 64 -7.08 5.77 -33.74
C ALA A 64 -6.49 6.57 -32.58
N ALA A 65 -7.28 6.73 -31.52
CA ALA A 65 -6.75 7.09 -30.22
C ALA A 65 -5.88 5.90 -29.80
N SER A 66 -4.60 5.94 -30.18
CA SER A 66 -3.61 5.08 -29.55
C SER A 66 -3.78 5.26 -28.04
N PRO A 67 -3.92 4.19 -27.25
CA PRO A 67 -3.82 4.32 -25.81
C PRO A 67 -2.42 4.88 -25.57
N ALA A 68 -2.34 6.17 -25.27
CA ALA A 68 -1.13 6.73 -24.69
C ALA A 68 -0.87 5.86 -23.46
N ALA A 69 0.20 5.07 -23.49
CA ALA A 69 0.67 4.36 -22.33
C ALA A 69 0.97 5.45 -21.30
N ALA A 70 -0.02 5.71 -20.44
CA ALA A 70 0.15 6.58 -19.31
C ALA A 70 1.27 5.92 -18.50
N SER A 71 2.48 6.46 -18.62
CA SER A 71 3.65 5.98 -17.88
C SER A 71 3.18 5.76 -16.43
N ASP A 72 3.36 4.52 -15.97
CA ASP A 72 2.78 4.08 -14.72
C ASP A 72 3.31 5.02 -13.62
N THR A 73 2.40 5.64 -12.87
CA THR A 73 2.78 6.59 -11.81
C THR A 73 3.76 5.95 -10.83
N ASP A 74 3.64 4.64 -10.64
CA ASP A 74 4.50 3.86 -9.77
C ASP A 74 5.91 3.73 -10.34
N GLU A 75 6.02 3.49 -11.65
CA GLU A 75 7.31 3.36 -12.33
C GLU A 75 8.11 4.66 -12.20
N ARG A 76 7.46 5.82 -12.32
CA ARG A 76 8.14 7.11 -12.10
C ARG A 76 8.70 7.24 -10.68
N PHE A 77 7.93 6.84 -9.67
CA PHE A 77 8.41 6.86 -8.29
C PHE A 77 9.63 5.95 -8.13
N PHE A 78 9.56 4.72 -8.63
CA PHE A 78 10.64 3.75 -8.47
C PHE A 78 11.92 4.14 -9.22
N ARG A 79 11.80 4.77 -10.40
CA ARG A 79 12.95 5.36 -11.10
C ARG A 79 13.64 6.44 -10.26
N ASN A 80 12.89 7.25 -9.51
CA ASN A 80 13.49 8.28 -8.63
C ASN A 80 14.28 7.69 -7.45
N VAL A 81 14.05 6.41 -7.10
CA VAL A 81 14.79 5.70 -6.06
C VAL A 81 16.17 5.25 -6.55
N GLU A 82 16.39 5.12 -7.87
CA GLU A 82 17.64 4.64 -8.44
C GLU A 82 18.85 5.52 -8.08
N GLY A 83 20.02 4.90 -7.90
CA GLY A 83 21.28 5.59 -7.61
C GLY A 83 21.80 5.38 -6.20
N GLN A 84 22.82 6.14 -5.81
CA GLN A 84 23.49 5.97 -4.52
C GLN A 84 22.98 6.97 -3.48
N TRP A 85 22.65 6.46 -2.30
CA TRP A 85 22.08 7.20 -1.19
C TRP A 85 22.93 7.01 0.06
N THR A 86 23.20 8.09 0.79
CA THR A 86 23.88 8.03 2.08
C THR A 86 23.27 8.99 3.08
N GLY A 87 23.18 8.60 4.34
CA GLY A 87 22.71 9.55 5.35
C GLY A 87 22.54 8.97 6.75
N PRO A 88 22.34 9.86 7.73
CA PRO A 88 22.10 9.46 9.11
C PRO A 88 20.70 8.86 9.29
N GLY A 89 20.62 7.96 10.26
CA GLY A 89 19.37 7.52 10.84
C GLY A 89 19.50 7.35 12.35
N GLU A 90 18.34 7.24 12.99
CA GLU A 90 18.21 7.10 14.44
C GLU A 90 17.10 6.13 14.78
N ILE A 91 17.31 5.35 15.83
CA ILE A 91 16.25 4.59 16.47
C ILE A 91 15.44 5.54 17.35
N VAL A 92 14.18 5.79 17.00
CA VAL A 92 13.36 6.83 17.65
C VAL A 92 12.54 6.32 18.84
N ALA A 93 12.37 5.00 18.95
CA ALA A 93 11.58 4.36 20.01
C ALA A 93 12.16 3.00 20.45
N GLY A 94 11.75 2.55 21.65
CA GLY A 94 12.14 1.26 22.22
C GLY A 94 13.45 1.29 23.02
N LYS A 95 13.93 0.10 23.42
CA LYS A 95 15.14 -0.08 24.25
C LYS A 95 16.40 0.60 23.67
N TYR A 96 16.48 0.68 22.34
CA TYR A 96 17.65 1.22 21.63
C TYR A 96 17.45 2.67 21.16
N LYS A 97 16.47 3.41 21.72
CA LYS A 97 16.22 4.80 21.37
C LYS A 97 17.47 5.67 21.49
N GLY A 98 17.68 6.57 20.53
CA GLY A 98 18.84 7.46 20.47
C GLY A 98 20.08 6.84 19.83
N THR A 99 20.02 5.55 19.47
CA THR A 99 21.11 4.92 18.71
C THR A 99 21.15 5.51 17.31
N LYS A 100 22.28 6.15 16.98
CA LYS A 100 22.54 6.74 15.67
C LYS A 100 23.31 5.78 14.79
N PHE A 101 22.99 5.81 13.51
CA PHE A 101 23.66 5.04 12.49
C PHE A 101 23.76 5.83 11.19
N THR A 102 24.63 5.39 10.29
CA THR A 102 24.75 5.96 8.95
C THR A 102 24.59 4.85 7.94
N CYS A 103 23.66 5.01 7.00
CA CYS A 103 23.43 4.04 5.93
C CYS A 103 24.05 4.52 4.63
N THR A 104 24.54 3.59 3.84
CA THR A 104 24.90 3.76 2.43
C THR A 104 24.17 2.69 1.64
N LEU A 105 23.26 3.11 0.75
CA LEU A 105 22.31 2.26 0.04
C LEU A 105 22.34 2.56 -1.45
N ALA A 106 22.29 1.51 -2.25
CA ALA A 106 22.14 1.55 -3.69
C ALA A 106 20.69 1.24 -4.05
N GLY A 107 20.03 2.20 -4.71
CA GLY A 107 18.72 2.05 -5.31
C GLY A 107 18.82 1.52 -6.73
N SER A 108 18.00 0.54 -7.08
CA SER A 108 17.85 0.03 -8.44
C SER A 108 16.40 -0.39 -8.73
N THR A 109 16.02 -0.42 -10.01
CA THR A 109 14.76 -1.03 -10.47
C THR A 109 15.04 -2.43 -11.02
N PRO A 110 14.13 -3.41 -10.80
CA PRO A 110 14.26 -4.74 -11.40
C PRO A 110 14.04 -4.69 -12.91
N GLU A 111 14.79 -5.49 -13.69
CA GLU A 111 14.85 -5.34 -15.16
C GLU A 111 13.56 -5.64 -15.93
N ASN A 112 12.54 -6.23 -15.31
CA ASN A 112 11.27 -6.54 -16.00
C ASN A 112 10.03 -6.35 -15.11
N ASP A 113 10.19 -5.70 -13.96
CA ASP A 113 9.10 -5.49 -13.00
C ASP A 113 9.02 -4.03 -12.58
N ILE A 114 7.79 -3.59 -12.29
CA ILE A 114 7.56 -2.30 -11.64
C ILE A 114 7.88 -2.47 -10.16
N GLY A 115 8.99 -1.91 -9.70
CA GLY A 115 9.44 -2.09 -8.32
C GLY A 115 10.76 -1.40 -8.02
N MET A 116 11.29 -1.62 -6.83
CA MET A 116 12.58 -1.08 -6.40
C MET A 116 13.35 -2.07 -5.53
N THR A 117 14.66 -1.92 -5.54
CA THR A 117 15.56 -2.49 -4.53
C THR A 117 16.40 -1.37 -3.93
N LEU A 118 16.52 -1.37 -2.60
CA LEU A 118 17.50 -0.60 -1.85
C LEU A 118 18.40 -1.59 -1.13
N ASP A 119 19.68 -1.65 -1.50
CA ASP A 119 20.64 -2.61 -0.96
C ASP A 119 21.91 -1.91 -0.47
N GLY A 120 22.43 -2.28 0.69
CA GLY A 120 23.66 -1.71 1.20
C GLY A 120 23.90 -2.02 2.67
N THR A 121 24.50 -1.07 3.38
CA THR A 121 24.91 -1.27 4.78
C THR A 121 24.59 -0.07 5.65
N CYS A 122 24.26 -0.33 6.91
CA CYS A 122 24.09 0.67 7.95
C CYS A 122 25.13 0.44 9.06
N ARG A 123 25.90 1.48 9.35
CA ARG A 123 26.99 1.48 10.32
C ARG A 123 26.54 2.09 11.65
N VAL A 124 26.76 1.37 12.74
CA VAL A 124 26.57 1.81 14.13
C VAL A 124 27.93 1.79 14.82
N GLY A 125 28.55 2.96 15.03
CA GLY A 125 29.88 3.05 15.61
C GLY A 125 30.95 2.38 14.74
N VAL A 126 31.47 1.23 15.16
CA VAL A 126 32.46 0.41 14.42
C VAL A 126 31.86 -0.81 13.72
N PHE A 127 30.57 -1.09 13.94
CA PHE A 127 29.89 -2.25 13.37
C PHE A 127 29.07 -1.85 12.16
N SER A 128 29.11 -2.66 11.11
CA SER A 128 28.26 -2.50 9.92
C SER A 128 27.31 -3.69 9.80
N GLN A 129 26.05 -3.41 9.52
CA GLN A 129 25.02 -4.41 9.27
C GLN A 129 24.47 -4.25 7.86
N PRO A 130 24.24 -5.34 7.11
CA PRO A 130 23.57 -5.27 5.82
C PRO A 130 22.12 -4.81 6.01
N MET A 131 21.63 -4.00 5.08
CA MET A 131 20.23 -3.58 5.03
C MET A 131 19.75 -3.64 3.59
N LYS A 132 18.65 -4.37 3.37
CA LYS A 132 18.10 -4.60 2.04
C LYS A 132 16.57 -4.50 2.05
N ALA A 133 16.00 -3.83 1.06
CA ALA A 133 14.57 -3.81 0.79
C ALA A 133 14.35 -4.05 -0.69
N THR A 134 13.60 -5.09 -1.05
CA THR A 134 13.20 -5.36 -2.43
C THR A 134 11.69 -5.43 -2.49
N VAL A 135 11.08 -4.68 -3.41
CA VAL A 135 9.62 -4.64 -3.59
C VAL A 135 9.30 -4.66 -5.08
N THR A 136 8.34 -5.49 -5.47
CA THR A 136 7.81 -5.56 -6.83
C THR A 136 6.29 -5.50 -6.81
N ARG A 137 5.71 -4.93 -7.87
CA ARG A 137 4.27 -4.90 -8.07
C ARG A 137 3.77 -6.29 -8.45
N LYS A 138 2.68 -6.71 -7.83
CA LYS A 138 2.00 -7.98 -8.11
C LYS A 138 0.51 -7.72 -8.29
N GLY A 139 0.07 -7.61 -9.54
CA GLY A 139 -1.30 -7.23 -9.87
C GLY A 139 -1.62 -5.82 -9.36
N SER A 140 -2.59 -5.71 -8.44
CA SER A 140 -2.99 -4.45 -7.81
C SER A 140 -2.29 -4.14 -6.48
N THR A 141 -1.38 -5.01 -6.02
CA THR A 141 -0.65 -4.86 -4.75
C THR A 141 0.87 -4.93 -4.98
N TYR A 142 1.64 -4.93 -3.89
CA TYR A 142 3.09 -5.11 -3.90
C TYR A 142 3.49 -6.27 -2.99
N SER A 143 4.58 -6.93 -3.38
CA SER A 143 5.17 -8.04 -2.66
C SER A 143 6.68 -7.84 -2.59
N GLY A 144 7.33 -8.41 -1.57
CA GLY A 144 8.77 -8.32 -1.46
C GLY A 144 9.29 -8.66 -0.08
N ALA A 145 10.51 -8.21 0.21
CA ALA A 145 11.21 -8.51 1.44
C ALA A 145 11.99 -7.29 1.94
N PHE A 146 11.88 -7.03 3.24
CA PHE A 146 12.80 -6.18 3.99
C PHE A 146 13.72 -7.08 4.82
N ASN A 147 15.03 -6.84 4.77
CA ASN A 147 16.09 -7.57 5.47
C ASN A 147 15.92 -9.11 5.41
N ASP A 148 15.88 -9.67 4.21
CA ASP A 148 15.71 -11.10 3.92
C ASP A 148 14.31 -11.69 4.19
N GLY A 149 13.32 -10.82 4.45
CA GLY A 149 11.93 -11.24 4.62
C GLY A 149 11.69 -12.05 5.91
N ALA A 150 10.49 -12.59 6.05
CA ALA A 150 10.10 -13.37 7.23
C ALA A 150 10.81 -14.72 7.32
N ALA A 151 11.29 -15.25 6.19
CA ALA A 151 12.14 -16.44 6.13
C ALA A 151 13.53 -16.21 6.74
N GLY A 152 14.05 -14.98 6.65
CA GLY A 152 15.32 -14.57 7.24
C GLY A 152 15.16 -13.79 8.55
N LYS A 153 15.85 -12.65 8.63
CA LYS A 153 15.88 -11.80 9.84
C LYS A 153 14.94 -10.59 9.77
N GLY A 154 14.24 -10.40 8.67
CA GLY A 154 13.47 -9.18 8.42
C GLY A 154 11.97 -9.41 8.40
N LEU A 155 11.26 -8.75 7.48
CA LEU A 155 9.80 -8.76 7.33
C LEU A 155 9.40 -8.85 5.86
N ASP A 156 8.30 -9.52 5.58
CA ASP A 156 7.74 -9.55 4.24
C ASP A 156 7.00 -8.27 3.94
N VAL A 157 7.12 -7.80 2.71
CA VAL A 157 6.28 -6.73 2.17
C VAL A 157 5.04 -7.40 1.59
N THR A 158 3.87 -7.11 2.17
CA THR A 158 2.61 -7.80 1.81
C THR A 158 1.58 -6.88 1.16
N SER A 159 1.80 -5.57 1.23
CA SER A 159 0.93 -4.57 0.62
C SER A 159 1.71 -3.29 0.37
N GLY A 160 1.14 -2.40 -0.45
CA GLY A 160 1.68 -1.07 -0.59
C GLY A 160 0.76 -0.11 -1.33
N THR A 161 1.09 1.17 -1.24
CA THR A 161 0.43 2.23 -1.99
C THR A 161 1.49 3.23 -2.38
N VAL A 162 1.63 3.45 -3.69
CA VAL A 162 2.49 4.47 -4.25
C VAL A 162 1.65 5.70 -4.57
N SER A 163 2.23 6.86 -4.30
CA SER A 163 1.74 8.15 -4.77
C SER A 163 2.94 8.97 -5.24
N ARG A 164 2.69 10.19 -5.73
CA ARG A 164 3.68 10.96 -6.51
C ARG A 164 5.07 11.07 -5.85
N ASP A 165 5.13 11.40 -4.56
CA ASP A 165 6.38 11.64 -3.84
C ASP A 165 6.67 10.63 -2.72
N ARG A 166 5.79 9.65 -2.52
CA ARG A 166 5.86 8.74 -1.38
C ARG A 166 5.28 7.37 -1.67
N VAL A 167 5.81 6.39 -0.96
CA VAL A 167 5.29 5.03 -0.92
C VAL A 167 5.14 4.57 0.52
N VAL A 168 4.06 3.84 0.79
CA VAL A 168 3.83 3.16 2.06
C VAL A 168 3.73 1.67 1.77
N PHE A 169 4.57 0.86 2.42
CA PHE A 169 4.51 -0.60 2.36
C PHE A 169 4.05 -1.17 3.69
N GLY A 170 3.16 -2.15 3.65
CA GLY A 170 2.81 -2.96 4.80
C GLY A 170 3.89 -4.04 5.01
N LEU A 171 4.36 -4.15 6.25
CA LEU A 171 5.33 -5.16 6.66
C LEU A 171 4.66 -6.20 7.56
N ASN A 172 4.90 -7.48 7.31
CA ASN A 172 4.39 -8.56 8.15
C ASN A 172 5.47 -9.61 8.45
N ARG A 173 5.46 -10.09 9.69
CA ARG A 173 6.11 -11.33 10.10
C ARG A 173 5.42 -11.91 11.33
N LYS A 174 4.62 -12.96 11.13
CA LYS A 174 3.89 -13.63 12.23
C LYS A 174 3.09 -12.60 13.05
N GLN A 175 3.48 -12.36 14.30
CA GLN A 175 2.86 -11.37 15.19
C GLN A 175 3.33 -9.92 15.00
N LEU A 176 4.44 -9.69 14.29
CA LEU A 176 4.97 -8.34 14.04
C LEU A 176 4.35 -7.77 12.77
N ASN A 177 3.55 -6.73 12.94
CA ASN A 177 3.00 -5.95 11.85
C ASN A 177 3.69 -4.58 11.86
N GLY A 178 3.93 -4.01 10.70
CA GLY A 178 4.59 -2.72 10.59
C GLY A 178 4.25 -2.01 9.28
N ALA A 179 4.87 -0.86 9.10
CA ALA A 179 4.81 -0.12 7.86
C ALA A 179 6.17 0.51 7.57
N MET A 180 6.52 0.57 6.30
CA MET A 180 7.65 1.34 5.81
C MET A 180 7.11 2.48 4.96
N LEU A 181 7.43 3.72 5.32
CA LEU A 181 7.17 4.91 4.53
C LEU A 181 8.49 5.39 3.94
N ALA A 182 8.56 5.53 2.63
CA ALA A 182 9.65 6.23 1.95
C ALA A 182 9.07 7.43 1.20
N ARG A 183 9.72 8.59 1.33
CA ARG A 183 9.31 9.84 0.69
C ARG A 183 10.52 10.50 0.04
N ILE A 184 10.41 10.81 -1.25
CA ILE A 184 11.34 11.68 -1.97
C ILE A 184 10.93 13.12 -1.65
N ALA A 185 11.66 13.78 -0.75
CA ALA A 185 11.33 15.14 -0.31
C ALA A 185 11.71 16.18 -1.37
N ASP A 186 12.80 15.93 -2.08
CA ASP A 186 13.31 16.69 -3.23
C ASP A 186 14.20 15.77 -4.08
N GLU A 187 14.76 16.29 -5.19
CA GLU A 187 15.58 15.52 -6.14
C GLU A 187 16.74 14.74 -5.49
N ASN A 188 17.23 15.22 -4.34
CA ASN A 188 18.45 14.71 -3.71
C ASN A 188 18.21 14.20 -2.28
N THR A 189 16.96 14.14 -1.82
CA THR A 189 16.63 13.81 -0.43
C THR A 189 15.52 12.78 -0.34
N MET A 190 15.82 11.67 0.31
CA MET A 190 14.86 10.60 0.61
C MET A 190 14.75 10.41 2.11
N ASN A 191 13.54 10.49 2.64
CA ASN A 191 13.25 10.17 4.03
C ASN A 191 12.61 8.80 4.10
N VAL A 192 13.13 7.93 4.97
CA VAL A 192 12.57 6.60 5.21
C VAL A 192 12.22 6.48 6.69
N THR A 193 11.03 5.97 6.97
CA THR A 193 10.56 5.67 8.33
C THR A 193 10.04 4.24 8.36
N VAL A 194 10.54 3.45 9.29
CA VAL A 194 10.01 2.12 9.58
C VAL A 194 9.29 2.17 10.92
N SER A 195 8.04 1.75 10.91
CA SER A 195 7.15 1.72 12.06
C SER A 195 6.72 0.29 12.34
N VAL A 196 6.53 -0.01 13.63
CA VAL A 196 5.93 -1.27 14.07
C VAL A 196 4.60 -0.98 14.75
N ARG A 197 3.66 -1.90 14.62
CA ARG A 197 2.37 -1.82 15.29
C ARG A 197 2.53 -2.28 16.73
N VAL A 198 2.15 -1.41 17.65
CA VAL A 198 2.00 -1.72 19.07
C VAL A 198 0.53 -1.49 19.41
N GLU A 199 -0.16 -2.55 19.82
CA GLU A 199 -1.61 -2.55 20.01
C GLU A 199 -2.36 -2.07 18.73
N LYS A 200 -3.03 -0.92 18.80
CA LYS A 200 -3.78 -0.32 17.69
C LYS A 200 -3.03 0.81 16.98
N GLU A 201 -1.82 1.15 17.42
CA GLU A 201 -1.06 2.30 16.94
C GLU A 201 0.20 1.88 16.17
N LEU A 202 0.58 2.66 15.16
CA LEU A 202 1.86 2.50 14.45
C LEU A 202 2.89 3.44 15.09
N VAL A 203 3.87 2.85 15.74
CA VAL A 203 4.94 3.59 16.41
C VAL A 203 6.19 3.58 15.51
N PRO A 204 6.71 4.75 15.08
CA PRO A 204 7.96 4.80 14.35
C PRO A 204 9.08 4.27 15.23
N VAL A 205 9.92 3.39 14.70
CA VAL A 205 11.06 2.83 15.43
C VAL A 205 12.37 3.21 14.79
N ILE A 206 12.39 3.44 13.49
CA ILE A 206 13.58 3.81 12.73
C ILE A 206 13.22 4.97 11.82
N GLY A 207 13.99 6.05 11.89
CA GLY A 207 13.91 7.16 10.95
C GLY A 207 15.28 7.40 10.32
N MET A 208 15.31 7.71 9.02
CA MET A 208 16.53 8.08 8.32
C MET A 208 16.25 9.14 7.26
N SER A 209 17.24 9.99 7.03
CA SER A 209 17.26 11.00 5.97
C SER A 209 18.48 10.74 5.12
N LEU A 210 18.26 10.32 3.88
CA LEU A 210 19.27 9.93 2.91
C LEU A 210 19.46 11.05 1.89
N LYS A 211 20.71 11.29 1.51
CA LYS A 211 21.14 12.22 0.47
C LYS A 211 21.74 11.47 -0.70
N ARG A 212 21.49 11.96 -1.91
CA ARG A 212 22.13 11.45 -3.12
C ARG A 212 23.63 11.68 -3.08
N VAL A 213 24.42 10.68 -3.44
CA VAL A 213 25.90 10.77 -3.40
C VAL A 213 26.45 11.59 -4.58
N ASP A 214 25.84 11.47 -5.75
CA ASP A 214 26.14 12.28 -6.93
C ASP A 214 25.93 13.79 -6.68
N ALA A 215 24.90 14.16 -5.92
CA ALA A 215 24.65 15.55 -5.51
C ALA A 215 25.73 16.13 -4.57
N ALA A 216 26.33 15.29 -3.72
CA ALA A 216 27.37 15.72 -2.78
C ALA A 216 28.67 16.12 -3.50
N ALA A 217 29.00 15.48 -4.63
CA ALA A 217 30.16 15.81 -5.44
C ALA A 217 30.02 17.17 -6.16
N VAL A 218 28.80 17.55 -6.55
CA VAL A 218 28.55 18.84 -7.23
C VAL A 218 28.66 20.03 -6.28
N SER A 219 28.33 19.84 -5.00
CA SER A 219 28.45 20.91 -3.98
C SER A 219 29.91 21.28 -3.67
N SER A 220 30.88 20.38 -3.90
CA SER A 220 32.32 20.66 -3.69
C SER A 220 32.99 21.38 -4.85
N ILE A 221 32.36 21.45 -6.02
CA ILE A 221 32.94 22.07 -7.22
C ILE A 221 32.44 23.52 -7.40
N ALA A 222 31.25 23.85 -6.89
CA ALA A 222 30.67 25.20 -7.03
C ALA A 222 31.25 26.27 -6.08
N LYS A 223 32.37 26.00 -5.40
CA LYS A 223 33.03 26.95 -4.49
C LYS A 223 34.51 27.07 -4.82
N ASN A 224 34.82 27.63 -5.98
CA ASN A 224 36.15 28.18 -6.28
C ASN A 224 36.02 29.37 -7.22
#